data_AF-A0A915JWY6-F1
#
_entry.id   AF-A0A915JWY6-F1
#
_cell.length_a   1.000
_cell.length_b   1.000
_cell.length_c   1.000
_cell.angle_alpha   90.00
_cell.angle_beta   90.00
_cell.angle_gamma   90.00
#
_symmetry.space_group_name_H-M   'P 1'
#
loop_
_entity.id
_entity.type
_entity.pdbx_description
1 polymer ?
#
loop_
_entity_poly.entity_id
_entity_poly.type
_entity_poly.pdbx_seq_one_letter_code
_entity_poly.pdbx_strand_id
1 'polypeptide(L)'
;KELVDNDKGKKLLSYLIDIFIYLSSNKSHQLSQQQIATTFQSLCDDSISLIQGQSESGNIQSLANCLPEQAQLLQICSSLLKNISNNKQPYATVLPALRIFMTLSEHDYGIFCIKKTLDNEQTNFLPLLERLADEFCARNSDCICTFNAFLQLIENLRQRPEGRINKFGVDFIREKVTWKSNDGIFNDNYDDLIASLSKTDEQHPLSKLYNVIQKFIDEDDSLTRMFDSLKDLIAYLCKDNQDDYTVTSQPVVSAMLPIDVQFERRQVYIICKEDFEERLTAQYWFPSLHVDDFLIVQQKSTSSVSSSNGGALRSKLSSMSNKKLIKKR
;
A
#
# COMPACT_ATOMS: atom_id res chain seq x y z
N LYS A 1 7.59 4.43 -35.73
CA LYS A 1 7.34 2.97 -35.90
C LYS A 1 6.83 2.33 -34.59
N GLU A 2 6.20 3.11 -33.69
CA GLU A 2 5.88 2.74 -32.30
C GLU A 2 4.37 2.62 -32.02
N LEU A 3 3.54 2.54 -33.06
CA LEU A 3 2.07 2.41 -32.91
C LEU A 3 1.58 0.95 -32.96
N VAL A 4 2.48 -0.05 -33.01
CA VAL A 4 2.11 -1.45 -33.29
C VAL A 4 1.98 -2.34 -32.03
N ASP A 5 2.41 -1.90 -30.84
CA ASP A 5 2.44 -2.78 -29.66
C ASP A 5 1.49 -2.42 -28.50
N ASN A 6 0.71 -1.32 -28.61
CA ASN A 6 -0.23 -0.94 -27.53
C ASN A 6 -1.38 -1.97 -27.39
N ASP A 7 -1.74 -2.67 -28.47
CA ASP A 7 -2.77 -3.70 -28.46
C ASP A 7 -2.33 -5.00 -27.76
N LYS A 8 -1.04 -5.36 -27.84
CA LYS A 8 -0.52 -6.56 -27.16
C LYS A 8 -0.46 -6.38 -25.65
N GLY A 9 -0.03 -5.22 -25.17
CA GLY A 9 0.00 -4.90 -23.74
C GLY A 9 -1.40 -4.95 -23.12
N LYS A 10 -2.40 -4.38 -23.81
CA LYS A 10 -3.81 -4.42 -23.39
C LYS A 10 -4.36 -5.85 -23.34
N LYS A 11 -4.04 -6.68 -24.34
CA LYS A 11 -4.42 -8.10 -24.36
C LYS A 11 -3.76 -8.89 -23.23
N LEU A 12 -2.47 -8.66 -22.99
CA LEU A 12 -1.74 -9.30 -21.88
C LEU A 12 -2.38 -8.95 -20.54
N LEU A 13 -2.66 -7.66 -20.30
CA LEU A 13 -3.34 -7.22 -19.08
C LEU A 13 -4.71 -7.90 -18.90
N SER A 14 -5.50 -8.03 -19.97
CA SER A 14 -6.77 -8.77 -19.93
C SER A 14 -6.58 -10.22 -19.48
N TYR A 15 -5.60 -10.93 -20.04
CA TYR A 15 -5.31 -12.31 -19.64
C TYR A 15 -4.86 -12.41 -18.17
N LEU A 16 -4.02 -11.48 -17.70
CA LEU A 16 -3.60 -11.45 -16.30
C LEU A 16 -4.80 -11.21 -15.37
N ILE A 17 -5.71 -10.31 -15.73
CA ILE A 17 -6.93 -10.03 -14.99
C ILE A 17 -7.84 -11.28 -14.94
N ASP A 18 -8.02 -11.97 -16.06
CA ASP A 18 -8.84 -13.17 -16.14
C ASP A 18 -8.29 -14.29 -15.24
N ILE A 19 -6.97 -14.51 -15.28
CA ILE A 19 -6.29 -15.47 -14.39
C ILE A 19 -6.43 -15.07 -12.93
N PHE A 20 -6.26 -13.77 -12.62
CA PHE A 20 -6.32 -13.24 -11.26
C PHE A 20 -7.70 -13.42 -10.61
N ILE A 21 -8.79 -13.17 -11.35
CA ILE A 21 -10.16 -13.27 -10.82
C ILE A 21 -10.67 -14.72 -10.82
N TYR A 22 -10.13 -15.61 -11.67
CA TYR A 22 -10.62 -16.97 -11.80
C TYR A 22 -10.46 -17.80 -10.52
N LEU A 23 -11.55 -18.38 -10.01
CA LEU A 23 -11.52 -19.27 -8.85
C LEU A 23 -10.97 -20.65 -9.26
N SER A 24 -9.79 -21.02 -8.73
CA SER A 24 -9.17 -22.31 -9.00
C SER A 24 -8.74 -23.01 -7.71
N SER A 25 -8.98 -24.32 -7.65
CA SER A 25 -8.44 -25.21 -6.61
C SER A 25 -7.06 -25.75 -6.95
N ASN A 26 -6.53 -25.47 -8.15
CA ASN A 26 -5.21 -25.90 -8.57
C ASN A 26 -4.13 -25.01 -7.92
N LYS A 27 -3.21 -25.63 -7.18
CA LYS A 27 -2.10 -24.94 -6.49
C LYS A 27 -1.24 -24.11 -7.45
N SER A 28 -0.94 -24.60 -8.65
CA SER A 28 -0.17 -23.85 -9.64
C SER A 28 -0.89 -22.59 -10.08
N HIS A 29 -2.22 -22.66 -10.25
CA HIS A 29 -3.04 -21.49 -10.58
C HIS A 29 -3.05 -20.47 -9.44
N GLN A 30 -3.22 -20.93 -8.19
CA GLN A 30 -3.17 -20.06 -7.01
C GLN A 30 -1.83 -19.36 -6.87
N LEU A 31 -0.72 -20.05 -7.15
CA LEU A 31 0.61 -19.45 -7.20
C LEU A 31 0.71 -18.40 -8.31
N SER A 32 0.17 -18.69 -9.50
CA SER A 32 0.12 -17.69 -10.59
C SER A 32 -0.68 -16.46 -10.18
N GLN A 33 -1.81 -16.61 -9.48
CA GLN A 33 -2.59 -15.47 -8.98
C GLN A 33 -1.80 -14.61 -7.99
N GLN A 34 -1.02 -15.23 -7.10
CA GLN A 34 -0.14 -14.50 -6.17
C GLN A 34 0.96 -13.74 -6.93
N GLN A 35 1.56 -14.32 -7.97
CA GLN A 35 2.54 -13.62 -8.81
C GLN A 35 1.93 -12.49 -9.65
N ILE A 36 0.67 -12.62 -10.04
CA ILE A 36 -0.06 -11.53 -10.70
C ILE A 36 -0.33 -10.41 -9.71
N ALA A 37 -0.69 -10.73 -8.46
CA ALA A 37 -0.87 -9.74 -7.41
C ALA A 37 0.42 -8.94 -7.15
N THR A 38 1.58 -9.59 -7.08
CA THR A 38 2.87 -8.89 -6.95
C THR A 38 3.19 -8.04 -8.18
N THR A 39 2.84 -8.51 -9.38
CA THR A 39 2.97 -7.72 -10.61
C THR A 39 2.11 -6.46 -10.56
N PHE A 40 0.85 -6.58 -10.16
CA PHE A 40 -0.04 -5.41 -9.97
C PHE A 40 0.47 -4.48 -8.89
N GLN A 41 1.00 -5.01 -7.79
CA GLN A 41 1.63 -4.20 -6.75
C GLN A 41 2.78 -3.37 -7.30
N SER A 42 3.70 -3.97 -8.06
CA SER A 42 4.78 -3.21 -8.70
C SER A 42 4.29 -2.20 -9.73
N LEU A 43 3.23 -2.50 -10.49
CA LEU A 43 2.66 -1.54 -11.45
C LEU A 43 1.98 -0.35 -10.77
N CYS A 44 1.47 -0.53 -9.56
CA CYS A 44 0.76 0.50 -8.80
C CYS A 44 1.64 1.22 -7.76
N ASP A 45 2.93 0.91 -7.72
CA ASP A 45 3.90 1.51 -6.81
C ASP A 45 4.54 2.75 -7.46
N ASP A 46 4.32 3.92 -6.89
CA ASP A 46 4.86 5.19 -7.40
C ASP A 46 6.33 5.42 -7.00
N SER A 47 6.85 4.64 -6.04
CA SER A 47 8.24 4.73 -5.57
C SER A 47 9.26 4.24 -6.61
N ILE A 48 8.80 3.50 -7.63
CA ILE A 48 9.65 3.00 -8.71
C ILE A 48 10.06 4.09 -9.72
N SER A 49 9.59 5.34 -9.54
CA SER A 49 9.89 6.45 -10.45
C SER A 49 11.36 6.75 -10.54
N LEU A 50 11.86 6.84 -11.77
CA LEU A 50 13.20 7.33 -12.05
C LEU A 50 13.35 8.82 -11.68
N ILE A 51 12.27 9.59 -11.82
CA ILE A 51 12.24 11.00 -11.44
C ILE A 51 11.48 11.10 -10.11
N GLN A 52 12.19 11.38 -9.03
CA GLN A 52 11.56 11.63 -7.73
C GLN A 52 11.04 13.07 -7.68
N GLY A 53 9.79 13.24 -7.24
CA GLY A 53 9.19 14.55 -7.08
C GLY A 53 9.84 15.32 -5.92
N GLN A 54 10.54 16.41 -6.24
CA GLN A 54 11.12 17.34 -5.25
C GLN A 54 10.20 18.55 -5.00
N SER A 55 9.06 18.62 -5.70
CA SER A 55 8.05 19.68 -5.67
C SER A 55 6.66 19.11 -5.98
N GLU A 56 5.57 19.82 -5.65
CA GLU A 56 4.19 19.38 -5.94
C GLU A 56 3.97 19.06 -7.43
N SER A 57 4.55 19.86 -8.33
CA SER A 57 4.54 19.59 -9.78
C SER A 57 5.38 18.39 -10.20
N GLY A 58 6.45 18.08 -9.45
CA GLY A 58 7.30 16.92 -9.64
C GLY A 58 6.59 15.61 -9.27
N ASN A 59 5.72 15.65 -8.25
CA ASN A 59 4.91 14.50 -7.82
C ASN A 59 3.89 14.09 -8.89
N ILE A 60 3.27 15.04 -9.59
CA ILE A 60 2.31 14.72 -10.67
C ILE A 60 3.03 14.08 -11.86
N GLN A 61 4.23 14.56 -12.21
CA GLN A 61 5.01 13.99 -13.31
C GLN A 61 5.61 12.61 -12.96
N SER A 62 6.01 12.37 -11.70
CA SER A 62 6.48 11.05 -11.26
C SER A 62 5.35 10.02 -11.35
N LEU A 63 4.14 10.37 -10.91
CA LEU A 63 2.96 9.51 -11.04
C LEU A 63 2.67 9.16 -12.50
N ALA A 64 2.74 10.14 -13.41
CA ALA A 64 2.57 9.93 -14.85
C ALA A 64 3.60 8.97 -15.46
N ASN A 65 4.78 8.87 -14.86
CA ASN A 65 5.89 8.08 -15.38
C ASN A 65 5.91 6.64 -14.86
N CYS A 66 5.17 6.34 -13.78
CA CYS A 66 5.16 5.04 -13.11
C CYS A 66 3.87 4.28 -13.27
N LEU A 67 2.74 4.99 -13.18
CA LEU A 67 1.44 4.34 -13.13
C LEU A 67 0.94 4.02 -14.54
N PRO A 68 0.18 2.92 -14.70
CA PRO A 68 -0.50 2.61 -15.95
C PRO A 68 -1.45 3.72 -16.38
N GLU A 69 -1.77 3.74 -17.69
CA GLU A 69 -2.79 4.64 -18.21
C GLU A 69 -4.12 4.44 -17.46
N GLN A 70 -4.92 5.50 -17.36
CA GLN A 70 -6.18 5.51 -16.60
C GLN A 70 -7.09 4.32 -16.93
N ALA A 71 -7.22 3.96 -18.21
CA ALA A 71 -8.06 2.83 -18.62
C ALA A 71 -7.55 1.50 -18.06
N GLN A 72 -6.23 1.29 -18.07
CA GLN A 72 -5.59 0.09 -17.53
C GLN A 72 -5.65 0.05 -16.01
N LEU A 73 -5.39 1.20 -15.35
CA LEU A 73 -5.48 1.28 -13.90
C LEU A 73 -6.90 1.02 -13.39
N LEU A 74 -7.93 1.52 -14.09
CA LEU A 74 -9.33 1.21 -13.76
C LEU A 74 -9.66 -0.28 -13.95
N GLN A 75 -9.09 -0.95 -14.96
CA GLN A 75 -9.22 -2.40 -15.13
C GLN A 75 -8.56 -3.17 -13.99
N ILE A 76 -7.36 -2.76 -13.57
CA ILE A 76 -6.67 -3.33 -12.41
C ILE A 76 -7.51 -3.12 -11.15
N CYS A 77 -7.90 -1.89 -10.81
CA CYS A 77 -8.74 -1.59 -9.66
C CYS A 77 -10.05 -2.41 -9.66
N SER A 78 -10.72 -2.53 -10.80
CA SER A 78 -11.92 -3.35 -10.94
C SER A 78 -11.66 -4.82 -10.65
N SER A 79 -10.52 -5.36 -11.09
CA SER A 79 -10.12 -6.74 -10.82
C SER A 79 -9.76 -6.99 -9.35
N LEU A 80 -9.08 -6.04 -8.71
CA LEU A 80 -8.77 -6.05 -7.28
C LEU A 80 -10.06 -6.07 -6.45
N LEU A 81 -11.00 -5.18 -6.76
CA LEU A 81 -12.27 -5.10 -6.06
C LEU A 81 -13.10 -6.38 -6.25
N LYS A 82 -13.14 -6.95 -7.45
CA LYS A 82 -13.79 -8.25 -7.68
C LYS A 82 -13.14 -9.38 -6.90
N ASN A 83 -11.81 -9.37 -6.71
CA ASN A 83 -11.12 -10.35 -5.88
C ASN A 83 -11.49 -10.16 -4.40
N ILE A 84 -11.51 -8.91 -3.92
CA ILE A 84 -11.87 -8.55 -2.54
C ILE A 84 -13.33 -8.91 -2.21
N SER A 85 -14.27 -8.57 -3.09
CA SER A 85 -15.71 -8.81 -2.90
C SER A 85 -16.11 -10.27 -3.10
N ASN A 86 -15.17 -11.18 -3.42
CA ASN A 86 -15.46 -12.60 -3.59
C ASN A 86 -15.02 -13.40 -2.37
N ASN A 87 -16.00 -13.86 -1.59
CA ASN A 87 -15.78 -14.61 -0.35
C ASN A 87 -15.04 -15.95 -0.54
N LYS A 88 -14.92 -16.48 -1.76
CA LYS A 88 -14.21 -17.73 -2.05
C LYS A 88 -12.74 -17.54 -2.41
N GLN A 89 -12.29 -16.30 -2.60
CA GLN A 89 -10.88 -16.04 -2.95
C GLN A 89 -9.97 -16.27 -1.74
N PRO A 90 -8.74 -16.79 -1.92
CA PRO A 90 -7.83 -16.99 -0.80
C PRO A 90 -7.36 -15.65 -0.21
N TYR A 91 -7.14 -15.58 1.11
CA TYR A 91 -6.56 -14.38 1.74
C TYR A 91 -5.20 -14.00 1.15
N ALA A 92 -4.46 -14.99 0.63
CA ALA A 92 -3.20 -14.80 -0.08
C ALA A 92 -3.30 -13.89 -1.33
N THR A 93 -4.49 -13.70 -1.92
CA THR A 93 -4.70 -12.72 -3.02
C THR A 93 -5.47 -11.49 -2.55
N VAL A 94 -6.40 -11.66 -1.60
CA VAL A 94 -7.22 -10.56 -1.06
C VAL A 94 -6.36 -9.56 -0.29
N LEU A 95 -5.43 -10.03 0.55
CA LEU A 95 -4.56 -9.15 1.35
C LEU A 95 -3.65 -8.29 0.45
N PRO A 96 -2.94 -8.84 -0.56
CA PRO A 96 -2.26 -8.02 -1.56
C PRO A 96 -3.19 -7.04 -2.27
N ALA A 97 -4.41 -7.43 -2.63
CA ALA A 97 -5.35 -6.54 -3.30
C ALA A 97 -5.73 -5.32 -2.45
N LEU A 98 -5.98 -5.53 -1.15
CA LEU A 98 -6.19 -4.44 -0.19
C LEU A 98 -4.95 -3.54 -0.07
N ARG A 99 -3.75 -4.13 -0.02
CA ARG A 99 -2.49 -3.37 0.04
C ARG A 99 -2.25 -2.51 -1.19
N ILE A 100 -2.59 -3.00 -2.38
CA ILE A 100 -2.50 -2.20 -3.61
C ILE A 100 -3.47 -1.01 -3.55
N PHE A 101 -4.69 -1.19 -3.05
CA PHE A 101 -5.59 -0.07 -2.80
C PHE A 101 -5.06 0.91 -1.76
N MET A 102 -4.36 0.43 -0.72
CA MET A 102 -3.69 1.32 0.23
C MET A 102 -2.61 2.16 -0.46
N THR A 103 -1.72 1.56 -1.25
CA THR A 103 -0.70 2.30 -2.00
C THR A 103 -1.33 3.33 -2.94
N LEU A 104 -2.35 2.94 -3.71
CA LEU A 104 -3.07 3.86 -4.59
C LEU A 104 -3.81 4.99 -3.83
N SER A 105 -4.19 4.76 -2.57
CA SER A 105 -4.83 5.79 -1.74
C SER A 105 -3.87 6.87 -1.24
N GLU A 106 -2.56 6.70 -1.42
CA GLU A 106 -1.56 7.68 -0.99
C GLU A 106 -1.56 8.94 -1.87
N HIS A 107 -2.08 8.86 -3.10
CA HIS A 107 -2.09 9.96 -4.07
C HIS A 107 -3.48 10.21 -4.70
N ASP A 108 -3.76 11.47 -5.07
CA ASP A 108 -5.09 11.89 -5.56
C ASP A 108 -5.54 11.14 -6.84
N TYR A 109 -4.60 10.75 -7.71
CA TYR A 109 -4.90 9.97 -8.92
C TYR A 109 -5.42 8.56 -8.63
N GLY A 110 -4.86 7.89 -7.62
CA GLY A 110 -5.28 6.55 -7.24
C GLY A 110 -6.59 6.59 -6.47
N ILE A 111 -6.79 7.57 -5.58
CA ILE A 111 -8.09 7.85 -4.93
C ILE A 111 -9.20 8.03 -5.98
N PHE A 112 -8.94 8.81 -7.03
CA PHE A 112 -9.90 9.00 -8.13
C PHE A 112 -10.23 7.67 -8.83
N CYS A 113 -9.23 6.84 -9.12
CA CYS A 113 -9.45 5.53 -9.76
C CYS A 113 -10.19 4.54 -8.85
N ILE A 114 -9.86 4.52 -7.55
CA ILE A 114 -10.53 3.71 -6.54
C ILE A 114 -12.00 4.14 -6.45
N LYS A 115 -12.27 5.45 -6.35
CA LYS A 115 -13.65 5.94 -6.28
C LYS A 115 -14.45 5.55 -7.50
N LYS A 116 -13.93 5.82 -8.71
CA LYS A 116 -14.62 5.49 -9.96
C LYS A 116 -14.90 4.00 -10.08
N THR A 117 -14.04 3.17 -9.51
CA THR A 117 -14.25 1.71 -9.45
C THR A 117 -15.36 1.34 -8.46
N LEU A 118 -15.33 1.93 -7.26
CA LEU A 118 -16.34 1.71 -6.21
C LEU A 118 -17.72 2.28 -6.56
N ASP A 119 -17.78 3.39 -7.31
CA ASP A 119 -19.03 4.03 -7.77
C ASP A 119 -19.85 3.08 -8.68
N ASN A 120 -19.26 2.03 -9.25
CA ASN A 120 -20.01 1.02 -9.99
C ASN A 120 -20.96 0.26 -9.04
N GLU A 121 -22.26 0.33 -9.31
CA GLU A 121 -23.38 -0.06 -8.42
C GLU A 121 -23.38 -1.51 -7.89
N GLN A 122 -22.46 -2.38 -8.33
CA GLN A 122 -22.39 -3.79 -7.93
C GLN A 122 -21.24 -4.14 -6.99
N THR A 123 -20.40 -3.18 -6.60
CA THR A 123 -19.19 -3.48 -5.83
C THR A 123 -19.19 -2.79 -4.46
N ASN A 124 -19.10 -3.59 -3.41
CA ASN A 124 -19.02 -3.15 -2.02
C ASN A 124 -18.12 -4.10 -1.20
N PHE A 125 -17.81 -3.72 0.03
CA PHE A 125 -16.95 -4.49 0.94
C PHE A 125 -17.72 -5.47 1.82
N LEU A 126 -19.06 -5.53 1.72
CA LEU A 126 -19.89 -6.37 2.58
C LEU A 126 -19.51 -7.86 2.53
N PRO A 127 -19.31 -8.51 1.35
CA PRO A 127 -18.92 -9.91 1.31
C PRO A 127 -17.59 -10.23 2.00
N LEU A 128 -16.63 -9.29 1.96
CA LEU A 128 -15.38 -9.41 2.69
C LEU A 128 -15.64 -9.34 4.20
N LEU A 129 -16.43 -8.35 4.62
CA LEU A 129 -16.73 -8.13 6.03
C LEU A 129 -17.51 -9.29 6.66
N GLU A 130 -18.49 -9.84 5.95
CA GLU A 130 -19.22 -11.04 6.36
C GLU A 130 -18.27 -12.22 6.58
N ARG A 131 -17.41 -12.48 5.59
CA ARG A 131 -16.42 -13.55 5.69
C ARG A 131 -15.46 -13.34 6.85
N LEU A 132 -14.94 -12.13 7.01
CA LEU A 132 -14.05 -11.80 8.13
C LEU A 132 -14.77 -12.00 9.46
N ALA A 133 -16.03 -11.59 9.59
CA ALA A 133 -16.83 -11.79 10.81
C ALA A 133 -17.05 -13.27 11.14
N ASP A 134 -17.28 -14.10 10.11
CA ASP A 134 -17.56 -15.54 10.29
C ASP A 134 -16.27 -16.36 10.55
N GLU A 135 -15.14 -15.97 9.95
CA GLU A 135 -13.85 -16.69 10.06
C GLU A 135 -12.91 -16.11 11.14
N PHE A 136 -13.30 -15.03 11.82
CA PHE A 136 -12.42 -14.35 12.79
C PHE A 136 -12.02 -15.28 13.93
N CYS A 137 -10.71 -15.42 14.13
CA CYS A 137 -10.14 -16.16 15.24
C CYS A 137 -8.79 -15.55 15.60
N ALA A 138 -8.49 -15.42 16.90
CA ALA A 138 -7.20 -14.91 17.39
C ALA A 138 -5.98 -15.72 16.88
N ARG A 139 -6.19 -16.96 16.44
CA ARG A 139 -5.15 -17.84 15.87
C ARG A 139 -5.05 -17.78 14.34
N ASN A 140 -6.00 -17.13 13.67
CA ASN A 140 -6.02 -17.02 12.21
C ASN A 140 -5.30 -15.73 11.77
N SER A 141 -3.98 -15.82 11.61
CA SER A 141 -3.15 -14.68 11.22
C SER A 141 -3.59 -14.04 9.91
N ASP A 142 -4.01 -14.84 8.92
CA ASP A 142 -4.40 -14.34 7.61
C ASP A 142 -5.67 -13.48 7.69
N CYS A 143 -6.65 -13.91 8.50
CA CYS A 143 -7.87 -13.13 8.78
C CYS A 143 -7.54 -11.83 9.52
N ILE A 144 -6.70 -11.87 10.55
CA ILE A 144 -6.30 -10.70 11.33
C ILE A 144 -5.56 -9.69 10.45
N CYS A 145 -4.56 -10.15 9.66
CA CYS A 145 -3.81 -9.30 8.74
C CYS A 145 -4.70 -8.68 7.67
N THR A 146 -5.65 -9.45 7.12
CA THR A 146 -6.60 -8.96 6.12
C THR A 146 -7.54 -7.91 6.71
N PHE A 147 -8.07 -8.15 7.91
CA PHE A 147 -8.96 -7.19 8.57
C PHE A 147 -8.24 -5.90 8.96
N ASN A 148 -7.01 -6.00 9.48
CA ASN A 148 -6.20 -4.82 9.77
C ASN A 148 -5.88 -4.01 8.50
N ALA A 149 -5.54 -4.69 7.39
CA ALA A 149 -5.34 -4.03 6.10
C ALA A 149 -6.62 -3.35 5.58
N PHE A 150 -7.79 -3.97 5.82
CA PHE A 150 -9.08 -3.34 5.50
C PHE A 150 -9.31 -2.07 6.34
N LEU A 151 -9.10 -2.12 7.66
CA LEU A 151 -9.26 -0.94 8.52
C LEU A 151 -8.33 0.21 8.10
N GLN A 152 -7.06 -0.10 7.82
CA GLN A 152 -6.08 0.88 7.34
C GLN A 152 -6.47 1.48 5.99
N LEU A 153 -7.00 0.66 5.06
CA LEU A 153 -7.52 1.17 3.79
C LEU A 153 -8.65 2.17 4.02
N ILE A 154 -9.66 1.83 4.83
CA ILE A 154 -10.76 2.75 5.11
C ILE A 154 -10.24 4.02 5.79
N GLU A 155 -9.25 3.91 6.66
CA GLU A 155 -8.61 5.06 7.28
C GLU A 155 -7.96 5.98 6.24
N ASN A 156 -7.17 5.42 5.32
CA ASN A 156 -6.49 6.20 4.29
C ASN A 156 -7.46 6.91 3.34
N LEU A 157 -8.61 6.28 3.05
CA LEU A 157 -9.67 6.83 2.22
C LEU A 157 -10.44 7.96 2.93
N ARG A 158 -10.53 7.90 4.25
CA ARG A 158 -11.16 8.92 5.11
C ARG A 158 -10.23 10.10 5.40
N GLN A 159 -8.97 9.84 5.69
CA GLN A 159 -8.01 10.86 6.07
C GLN A 159 -7.62 11.75 4.89
N ARG A 160 -7.45 13.05 5.18
CA ARG A 160 -6.86 14.04 4.27
C ARG A 160 -5.49 14.46 4.83
N PRO A 161 -4.38 13.86 4.39
CA PRO A 161 -3.05 14.42 4.57
C PRO A 161 -2.98 15.83 3.99
N GLU A 162 -2.12 16.63 4.58
CA GLU A 162 -1.80 17.98 4.13
C GLU A 162 -1.43 17.96 2.63
N GLY A 163 -2.12 18.77 1.82
CA GLY A 163 -1.89 18.87 0.37
C GLY A 163 -2.79 18.01 -0.52
N ARG A 164 -3.59 17.05 0.01
CA ARG A 164 -4.57 16.31 -0.83
C ARG A 164 -5.80 17.14 -1.17
N ILE A 165 -6.34 16.94 -2.37
CA ILE A 165 -7.61 17.56 -2.80
C ILE A 165 -8.80 16.63 -2.52
N ASN A 166 -8.58 15.30 -2.58
CA ASN A 166 -9.64 14.30 -2.55
C ASN A 166 -9.70 13.51 -1.22
N LYS A 167 -10.92 13.33 -0.68
CA LYS A 167 -11.26 12.41 0.43
C LYS A 167 -12.61 11.74 0.15
N PHE A 168 -12.89 10.60 0.77
CA PHE A 168 -14.22 10.00 0.72
C PHE A 168 -15.10 10.55 1.85
N GLY A 169 -16.34 10.93 1.49
CA GLY A 169 -17.36 11.36 2.46
C GLY A 169 -17.87 10.18 3.29
N VAL A 170 -18.42 10.50 4.46
CA VAL A 170 -18.99 9.50 5.39
C VAL A 170 -20.05 8.66 4.69
N ASP A 171 -20.95 9.30 3.93
CA ASP A 171 -22.03 8.63 3.20
C ASP A 171 -21.54 7.66 2.13
N PHE A 172 -20.45 8.02 1.45
CA PHE A 172 -19.85 7.14 0.45
C PHE A 172 -19.29 5.88 1.11
N ILE A 173 -18.54 6.03 2.22
CA ILE A 173 -18.02 4.87 2.95
C ILE A 173 -19.17 4.03 3.50
N ARG A 174 -20.18 4.68 4.09
CA ARG A 174 -21.40 4.05 4.64
C ARG A 174 -22.09 3.19 3.58
N GLU A 175 -22.27 3.70 2.36
CA GLU A 175 -22.80 2.94 1.23
C GLU A 175 -21.93 1.72 0.89
N LYS A 176 -20.60 1.89 0.78
CA LYS A 176 -19.69 0.79 0.38
C LYS A 176 -19.46 -0.25 1.46
N VAL A 177 -19.71 0.05 2.73
CA VAL A 177 -19.78 -0.96 3.80
C VAL A 177 -21.22 -1.41 4.08
N THR A 178 -22.22 -0.86 3.39
CA THR A 178 -23.66 -1.13 3.58
C THR A 178 -24.16 -0.85 5.00
N TRP A 179 -23.57 0.13 5.67
CA TRP A 179 -23.96 0.54 7.01
C TRP A 179 -25.26 1.35 6.94
N LYS A 180 -26.32 0.87 7.60
CA LYS A 180 -27.56 1.64 7.74
C LYS A 180 -27.39 2.55 8.94
N SER A 181 -27.39 3.87 8.72
CA SER A 181 -27.41 4.81 9.83
C SER A 181 -28.70 4.58 10.62
N ASN A 182 -28.59 4.25 11.90
CA ASN A 182 -29.74 4.37 12.79
C ASN A 182 -29.91 5.87 13.04
N ASP A 183 -31.11 6.42 12.82
CA ASP A 183 -31.48 7.83 13.06
C ASP A 183 -31.39 8.26 14.55
N GLY A 184 -30.63 7.53 15.37
CA GLY A 184 -30.41 7.82 16.78
C GLY A 184 -29.28 8.82 16.93
N ILE A 185 -29.61 9.98 17.52
CA ILE A 185 -28.66 10.97 18.02
C ILE A 185 -27.56 10.26 18.82
N PHE A 186 -26.35 10.23 18.28
CA PHE A 186 -25.18 9.72 18.98
C PHE A 186 -24.70 10.80 19.96
N ASN A 187 -24.79 10.51 21.26
CA ASN A 187 -23.89 11.14 22.23
C ASN A 187 -22.51 10.47 22.08
N ASP A 188 -21.43 11.22 22.25
CA ASP A 188 -20.02 10.79 22.11
C ASP A 188 -19.56 9.64 23.06
N ASN A 189 -20.49 8.88 23.63
CA ASN A 189 -20.25 7.76 24.52
C ASN A 189 -20.28 6.42 23.75
N TYR A 190 -19.13 5.76 23.67
CA TYR A 190 -18.97 4.45 23.04
C TYR A 190 -19.89 3.37 23.65
N ASP A 191 -20.22 3.46 24.94
CA ASP A 191 -21.08 2.49 25.61
C ASP A 191 -22.54 2.55 25.12
N ASP A 192 -23.03 3.74 24.78
CA ASP A 192 -24.37 3.94 24.22
C ASP A 192 -24.44 3.45 22.76
N LEU A 193 -23.35 3.62 22.01
CA LEU A 193 -23.18 3.06 20.67
C LEU A 193 -23.25 1.52 20.71
N ILE A 194 -22.52 0.88 21.62
CA ILE A 194 -22.54 -0.59 21.79
C ILE A 194 -23.94 -1.09 22.17
N ALA A 195 -24.62 -0.37 23.08
CA ALA A 195 -25.98 -0.70 23.49
C ALA A 195 -27.00 -0.57 22.34
N SER A 196 -26.77 0.34 21.38
CA SER A 196 -27.61 0.48 20.18
C SER A 196 -27.34 -0.62 19.13
N LEU A 197 -26.07 -0.99 18.93
CA LEU A 197 -25.67 -2.04 17.98
C LEU A 197 -26.12 -3.44 18.42
N SER A 198 -26.20 -3.67 19.73
CA SER A 198 -26.58 -4.96 20.32
C SER A 198 -28.09 -5.26 20.24
N LYS A 199 -28.93 -4.27 19.91
CA LYS A 199 -30.41 -4.40 19.93
C LYS A 199 -31.03 -4.75 18.58
N THR A 200 -30.25 -4.87 17.52
CA THR A 200 -30.76 -5.14 16.16
C THR A 200 -30.67 -6.63 15.82
N ASP A 201 -31.78 -7.23 15.39
CA ASP A 201 -31.90 -8.66 15.04
C ASP A 201 -31.06 -9.05 13.81
N GLU A 202 -30.64 -8.08 12.98
CA GLU A 202 -29.66 -8.25 11.90
C GLU A 202 -28.35 -7.53 12.27
N GLN A 203 -27.47 -8.18 13.03
CA GLN A 203 -26.17 -7.59 13.38
C GLN A 203 -25.28 -7.44 12.14
N HIS A 204 -25.01 -6.19 11.76
CA HIS A 204 -24.03 -5.85 10.73
C HIS A 204 -22.67 -6.54 10.99
N PRO A 205 -21.91 -6.98 9.97
CA PRO A 205 -20.65 -7.71 10.17
C PRO A 205 -19.60 -6.96 11.02
N LEU A 206 -19.53 -5.64 10.93
CA LEU A 206 -18.67 -4.83 11.81
C LEU A 206 -19.07 -4.94 13.29
N SER A 207 -20.37 -5.01 13.59
CA SER A 207 -20.87 -5.21 14.95
C SER A 207 -20.57 -6.63 15.46
N LYS A 208 -20.64 -7.63 14.58
CA LYS A 208 -20.20 -9.00 14.91
C LYS A 208 -18.71 -9.04 15.21
N LEU A 209 -17.88 -8.45 14.35
CA LEU A 209 -16.43 -8.34 14.53
C LEU A 209 -16.09 -7.63 15.84
N TYR A 210 -16.79 -6.54 16.17
CA TYR A 210 -16.64 -5.85 17.44
C TYR A 210 -16.82 -6.80 18.64
N ASN A 211 -17.96 -7.52 18.68
CA ASN A 211 -18.27 -8.45 19.76
C ASN A 211 -17.30 -9.64 19.83
N VAL A 212 -16.80 -10.11 18.68
CA VAL A 212 -15.83 -11.21 18.63
C VAL A 212 -14.47 -10.74 19.13
N ILE A 213 -13.95 -9.63 18.59
CA ILE A 213 -12.63 -9.09 18.97
C ILE A 213 -12.62 -8.72 20.45
N GLN A 214 -13.69 -8.14 20.97
CA GLN A 214 -13.80 -7.77 22.39
C GLN A 214 -13.50 -8.93 23.35
N LYS A 215 -13.81 -10.17 22.96
CA LYS A 215 -13.54 -11.37 23.78
C LYS A 215 -12.06 -11.77 23.82
N PHE A 216 -11.26 -11.30 22.86
CA PHE A 216 -9.86 -11.69 22.68
C PHE A 216 -8.88 -10.54 22.93
N ILE A 217 -9.34 -9.35 23.33
CA ILE A 217 -8.48 -8.18 23.57
C ILE A 217 -7.43 -8.43 24.65
N ASP A 218 -7.79 -9.16 25.70
CA ASP A 218 -6.89 -9.43 26.82
C ASP A 218 -5.73 -10.39 26.45
N GLU A 219 -5.77 -11.01 25.27
CA GLU A 219 -4.76 -11.98 24.83
C GLU A 219 -3.58 -11.36 24.06
N ASP A 220 -3.76 -10.20 23.39
CA ASP A 220 -2.75 -9.64 22.47
C ASP A 220 -2.88 -8.11 22.28
N ASP A 221 -1.81 -7.36 22.59
CA ASP A 221 -1.73 -5.90 22.41
C ASP A 221 -2.02 -5.43 20.96
N SER A 222 -1.71 -6.26 19.97
CA SER A 222 -1.98 -5.95 18.56
C SER A 222 -3.47 -5.96 18.25
N LEU A 223 -4.25 -6.81 18.93
CA LEU A 223 -5.71 -6.86 18.82
C LEU A 223 -6.33 -5.62 19.46
N THR A 224 -5.76 -5.09 20.55
CA THR A 224 -6.21 -3.85 21.18
C THR A 224 -6.17 -2.67 20.19
N ARG A 225 -5.04 -2.48 19.48
CA ARG A 225 -4.91 -1.41 18.49
C ARG A 225 -5.88 -1.56 17.32
N MET A 226 -6.07 -2.78 16.85
CA MET A 226 -7.03 -3.09 15.79
C MET A 226 -8.47 -2.84 16.25
N PHE A 227 -8.78 -3.17 17.50
CA PHE A 227 -10.08 -2.93 18.10
C PHE A 227 -10.39 -1.44 18.24
N ASP A 228 -9.40 -0.63 18.64
CA ASP A 228 -9.55 0.81 18.68
C ASP A 228 -9.76 1.40 17.28
N SER A 229 -9.04 0.90 16.27
CA SER A 229 -9.28 1.28 14.87
C SER A 229 -10.70 0.93 14.38
N LEU A 230 -11.24 -0.21 14.83
CA LEU A 230 -12.63 -0.60 14.57
C LEU A 230 -13.63 0.32 15.27
N LYS A 231 -13.39 0.69 16.54
CA LYS A 231 -14.22 1.67 17.26
C LYS A 231 -14.26 3.00 16.52
N ASP A 232 -13.10 3.50 16.09
CA ASP A 232 -12.97 4.77 15.37
C ASP A 232 -13.70 4.73 14.02
N LEU A 233 -13.71 3.58 13.34
CA LEU A 233 -14.48 3.38 12.11
C LEU A 233 -15.98 3.44 12.40
N ILE A 234 -16.46 2.67 13.38
CA ILE A 234 -17.90 2.64 13.73
C ILE A 234 -18.37 4.02 14.17
N ALA A 235 -17.61 4.69 15.06
CA ALA A 235 -17.94 6.03 15.53
C ALA A 235 -18.01 7.03 14.35
N TYR A 236 -17.12 6.91 13.37
CA TYR A 236 -17.16 7.74 12.16
C TYR A 236 -18.37 7.48 11.28
N LEU A 237 -18.78 6.22 11.10
CA LEU A 237 -19.99 5.86 10.34
C LEU A 237 -21.27 6.40 10.97
N CYS A 238 -21.23 6.66 12.29
CA CYS A 238 -22.30 7.20 13.11
C CYS A 238 -22.34 8.74 13.19
N LYS A 239 -21.34 9.46 12.68
CA LYS A 239 -21.33 10.93 12.70
C LYS A 239 -22.39 11.51 11.77
N ASP A 240 -23.00 12.61 12.20
CA ASP A 240 -23.90 13.42 11.38
C ASP A 240 -23.14 14.20 10.31
N ASN A 241 -23.79 14.36 9.16
CA ASN A 241 -23.22 14.95 7.94
C ASN A 241 -22.86 16.43 8.14
N GLN A 242 -21.60 16.72 8.50
CA GLN A 242 -21.11 18.09 8.64
C GLN A 242 -20.16 18.52 7.51
N ASP A 243 -19.53 17.59 6.77
CA ASP A 243 -18.58 17.93 5.70
C ASP A 243 -18.66 16.96 4.53
N ASP A 244 -19.67 17.14 3.68
CA ASP A 244 -19.76 16.44 2.42
C ASP A 244 -18.95 17.18 1.35
N TYR A 245 -17.81 16.61 0.95
CA TYR A 245 -17.22 16.98 -0.33
C TYR A 245 -16.58 15.80 -1.06
N THR A 246 -16.67 15.97 -2.37
CA THR A 246 -16.67 15.04 -3.47
C THR A 246 -15.28 14.94 -4.09
N VAL A 247 -14.86 13.73 -4.43
CA VAL A 247 -13.84 13.56 -5.48
C VAL A 247 -14.49 14.01 -6.79
N THR A 248 -14.35 15.29 -7.13
CA THR A 248 -15.15 15.91 -8.21
C THR A 248 -14.39 16.08 -9.52
N SER A 249 -13.06 16.16 -9.50
CA SER A 249 -12.28 16.38 -10.72
C SER A 249 -11.24 15.28 -10.94
N GLN A 250 -11.19 14.80 -12.19
CA GLN A 250 -10.08 13.98 -12.66
C GLN A 250 -8.79 14.78 -12.46
N PRO A 251 -7.82 14.28 -11.68
CA PRO A 251 -6.56 14.97 -11.52
C PRO A 251 -5.85 15.04 -12.88
N VAL A 252 -5.33 16.22 -13.21
CA VAL A 252 -4.61 16.46 -14.46
C VAL A 252 -3.23 15.83 -14.34
N VAL A 253 -3.11 14.59 -14.79
CA VAL A 253 -1.82 13.89 -14.87
C VAL A 253 -1.14 14.31 -16.17
N SER A 254 0.13 14.71 -16.08
CA SER A 254 0.95 15.02 -17.25
C SER A 254 1.10 13.81 -18.17
N ALA A 255 1.50 14.03 -19.43
CA ALA A 255 1.89 12.92 -20.28
C ALA A 255 3.15 12.23 -19.72
N MET A 256 3.23 10.91 -19.87
CA MET A 256 4.43 10.13 -19.58
C MET A 256 5.61 10.68 -20.39
N LEU A 257 6.74 10.93 -19.74
CA LEU A 257 7.96 11.30 -20.43
C LEU A 257 8.61 10.08 -21.09
N PRO A 258 9.27 10.25 -22.25
CA PRO A 258 10.11 9.21 -22.83
C PRO A 258 11.17 8.69 -21.84
N ILE A 259 11.45 7.39 -21.89
CA ILE A 259 12.31 6.71 -20.89
C ILE A 259 13.75 7.25 -20.87
N ASP A 260 14.27 7.67 -22.02
CA ASP A 260 15.57 8.35 -22.17
C ASP A 260 15.59 9.67 -21.38
N VAL A 261 14.54 10.47 -21.52
CA VAL A 261 14.39 11.73 -20.76
C VAL A 261 14.25 11.46 -19.26
N GLN A 262 13.53 10.41 -18.88
CA GLN A 262 13.42 10.00 -17.47
C GLN A 262 14.78 9.58 -16.91
N PHE A 263 15.54 8.81 -17.67
CA PHE A 263 16.86 8.32 -17.27
C PHE A 263 17.90 9.43 -17.15
N GLU A 264 17.82 10.46 -18.00
CA GLU A 264 18.68 11.65 -17.89
C GLU A 264 18.36 12.48 -16.66
N ARG A 265 17.09 12.57 -16.28
CA ARG A 265 16.60 13.39 -15.16
C ARG A 265 16.60 12.67 -13.81
N ARG A 266 16.96 11.39 -13.79
CA ARG A 266 16.99 10.62 -12.55
C ARG A 266 18.00 11.18 -11.56
N GLN A 267 17.69 11.05 -10.28
CA GLN A 267 18.62 11.47 -9.24
C GLN A 267 19.78 10.46 -9.16
N VAL A 268 20.96 10.87 -9.63
CA VAL A 268 22.17 10.01 -9.63
C VAL A 268 23.04 10.23 -8.40
N TYR A 269 22.89 11.37 -7.72
CA TYR A 269 23.64 11.70 -6.51
C TYR A 269 22.79 12.56 -5.57
N ILE A 270 23.07 12.46 -4.27
CA ILE A 270 22.49 13.32 -3.22
C ILE A 270 23.66 14.10 -2.62
N ILE A 271 23.59 15.43 -2.65
CA ILE A 271 24.59 16.27 -1.97
C ILE A 271 24.05 16.59 -0.58
N CYS A 272 24.52 15.87 0.43
CA CYS A 272 24.23 16.17 1.84
C CYS A 272 25.03 17.42 2.26
N LYS A 273 24.37 18.39 2.89
CA LYS A 273 25.00 19.64 3.38
C LYS A 273 25.63 19.53 4.77
N GLU A 274 25.39 18.43 5.47
CA GLU A 274 25.96 18.13 6.78
C GLU A 274 26.96 16.97 6.65
N ASP A 275 27.97 16.92 7.53
CA ASP A 275 29.00 15.88 7.62
C ASP A 275 28.37 14.51 8.00
N PHE A 276 27.61 13.94 7.07
CA PHE A 276 26.95 12.64 7.19
C PHE A 276 27.88 11.47 6.87
N GLU A 277 29.19 11.72 6.63
CA GLU A 277 30.15 10.68 6.23
C GLU A 277 30.17 9.48 7.18
N GLU A 278 29.92 9.67 8.48
CA GLU A 278 29.85 8.57 9.45
C GLU A 278 28.57 7.71 9.36
N ARG A 279 27.48 8.22 8.76
CA ARG A 279 26.21 7.50 8.60
C ARG A 279 26.01 6.89 7.21
N LEU A 280 26.81 7.29 6.22
CA LEU A 280 26.82 6.75 4.86
C LEU A 280 27.48 5.36 4.80
N THR A 281 26.99 4.43 5.62
CA THR A 281 27.42 3.03 5.61
C THR A 281 26.77 2.27 4.46
N ALA A 282 27.27 1.08 4.12
CA ALA A 282 26.60 0.20 3.15
C ALA A 282 25.13 -0.06 3.54
N GLN A 283 24.81 -0.08 4.84
CA GLN A 283 23.45 -0.19 5.38
C GLN A 283 22.55 1.01 4.99
N TYR A 284 23.12 2.20 4.85
CA TYR A 284 22.38 3.40 4.43
C TYR A 284 21.98 3.33 2.94
N TRP A 285 22.88 2.82 2.10
CA TRP A 285 22.64 2.65 0.67
C TRP A 285 21.84 1.38 0.34
N PHE A 286 21.94 0.37 1.20
CA PHE A 286 21.29 -0.93 1.04
C PHE A 286 20.64 -1.37 2.36
N PRO A 287 19.54 -0.74 2.79
CA PRO A 287 18.89 -1.04 4.07
C PRO A 287 18.34 -2.48 4.17
N SER A 288 18.18 -3.15 3.03
CA SER A 288 17.75 -4.54 2.91
C SER A 288 18.89 -5.58 2.88
N LEU A 289 20.15 -5.17 2.96
CA LEU A 289 21.29 -6.08 3.15
C LEU A 289 21.70 -6.07 4.63
N HIS A 290 21.34 -7.12 5.37
CA HIS A 290 21.97 -7.37 6.67
C HIS A 290 23.44 -7.73 6.43
N VAL A 291 24.35 -6.85 6.85
CA VAL A 291 25.80 -6.98 6.65
C VAL A 291 26.38 -8.24 7.34
N ASP A 292 25.63 -8.84 8.27
CA ASP A 292 26.02 -10.06 8.99
C ASP A 292 26.10 -11.32 8.11
N ASP A 293 25.40 -11.38 6.97
CA ASP A 293 25.44 -12.54 6.07
C ASP A 293 26.78 -12.67 5.31
N PHE A 294 27.57 -11.60 5.23
CA PHE A 294 28.86 -11.61 4.53
C PHE A 294 30.05 -12.03 5.41
N LEU A 295 29.90 -12.01 6.73
CA LEU A 295 31.00 -12.37 7.65
C LEU A 295 31.15 -13.89 7.86
N ILE A 296 30.17 -14.69 7.46
CA ILE A 296 30.25 -16.16 7.58
C ILE A 296 31.04 -16.80 6.43
N VAL A 297 31.16 -16.13 5.27
CA VAL A 297 31.82 -16.71 4.09
C VAL A 297 33.33 -16.42 4.02
N GLN A 298 33.83 -15.35 4.64
CA GLN A 298 35.27 -15.02 4.56
C GLN A 298 36.17 -15.62 5.66
N GLN A 299 35.61 -16.13 6.76
CA GLN A 299 36.44 -16.74 7.82
C GLN A 299 36.90 -18.18 7.54
N LYS A 300 36.41 -18.84 6.49
CA LYS A 300 36.83 -20.21 6.12
C LYS A 300 38.01 -20.30 5.15
N SER A 301 38.52 -19.17 4.63
CA SER A 301 39.53 -19.18 3.55
C SER A 301 40.87 -18.52 3.89
N THR A 302 41.11 -18.08 5.13
CA THR A 302 42.42 -17.54 5.53
C THR A 302 42.82 -17.96 6.94
N SER A 303 43.20 -19.23 7.12
CA SER A 303 43.91 -19.72 8.30
C SER A 303 45.14 -20.52 7.91
N SER A 304 46.08 -19.87 7.21
CA SER A 304 47.49 -20.27 7.25
C SER A 304 48.36 -19.19 6.60
N VAL A 305 49.15 -18.50 7.41
CA VAL A 305 50.60 -18.22 7.26
C VAL A 305 50.97 -17.01 8.12
N SER A 306 51.98 -17.26 8.94
CA SER A 306 52.55 -16.46 10.01
C SER A 306 53.51 -15.35 9.54
N SER A 307 53.67 -14.37 10.44
CA SER A 307 54.89 -13.62 10.78
C SER A 307 55.52 -12.65 9.76
N SER A 308 55.58 -11.36 10.12
CA SER A 308 56.77 -10.66 10.65
C SER A 308 56.86 -9.18 10.22
N ASN A 309 57.38 -8.35 11.14
CA ASN A 309 57.87 -6.97 11.00
C ASN A 309 56.80 -5.87 10.72
N GLY A 310 56.54 -4.88 11.58
CA GLY A 310 57.36 -4.28 12.64
C GLY A 310 58.28 -3.20 12.07
N GLY A 311 57.84 -1.93 12.06
CA GLY A 311 58.75 -0.77 12.01
C GLY A 311 58.47 0.33 10.98
N ALA A 312 58.10 1.49 11.53
CA ALA A 312 58.47 2.84 11.08
C ALA A 312 57.89 3.40 9.75
N LEU A 313 56.99 4.40 9.88
CA LEU A 313 57.27 5.80 9.50
C LEU A 313 55.96 6.62 9.48
N ARG A 314 55.59 7.16 10.65
CA ARG A 314 54.83 8.41 10.75
C ARG A 314 55.80 9.56 10.44
N SER A 315 55.57 10.29 9.36
CA SER A 315 55.70 11.76 9.27
C SER A 315 55.76 12.22 7.80
N LYS A 316 54.68 12.84 7.33
CA LYS A 316 54.71 14.13 6.62
C LYS A 316 53.27 14.54 6.25
N LEU A 317 52.78 15.49 7.02
CA LEU A 317 51.63 16.33 6.71
C LEU A 317 51.93 17.23 5.48
N SER A 318 50.83 17.59 4.83
CA SER A 318 50.60 18.78 4.01
C SER A 318 51.44 18.96 2.73
N SER A 319 50.85 18.61 1.60
CA SER A 319 50.46 19.60 0.57
C SER A 319 49.80 18.90 -0.62
N MET A 320 49.05 19.68 -1.40
CA MET A 320 48.36 19.34 -2.65
C MET A 320 46.89 18.98 -2.53
N SER A 321 46.08 20.05 -2.46
CA SER A 321 44.94 20.24 -3.35
C SER A 321 45.10 19.46 -4.65
N ASN A 322 44.22 18.51 -4.90
CA ASN A 322 43.83 18.16 -6.26
C ASN A 322 42.40 17.62 -6.25
N LYS A 323 41.49 18.46 -6.77
CA LYS A 323 40.16 18.07 -7.23
C LYS A 323 40.29 16.82 -8.10
N LYS A 324 39.76 15.68 -7.65
CA LYS A 324 39.49 14.55 -8.53
C LYS A 324 38.00 14.51 -8.83
N LEU A 325 37.64 15.08 -9.97
CA LEU A 325 36.44 14.67 -10.70
C LEU A 325 36.56 13.18 -10.99
N ILE A 326 35.77 12.35 -10.32
CA ILE A 326 35.55 10.98 -10.74
C ILE A 326 34.36 11.00 -11.70
N LYS A 327 34.68 11.11 -12.99
CA LYS A 327 33.77 10.80 -14.09
C LYS A 327 33.82 9.28 -14.26
N LYS A 328 32.69 8.58 -14.11
CA LYS A 328 32.58 7.19 -14.59
C LYS A 328 31.40 7.04 -15.55
N ARG A 329 31.73 6.36 -16.63
CA ARG A 329 30.90 6.00 -17.79
C ARG A 329 29.68 5.19 -17.40
#